data_AF-A0A7J4KRW0-F1
#
_entry.id   AF-A0A7J4KRW0-F1
#
_cell.length_a   1.000
_cell.length_b   1.000
_cell.length_c   1.000
_cell.angle_alpha   90.00
_cell.angle_beta   90.00
_cell.angle_gamma   90.00
#
_symmetry.space_group_name_H-M   'P 1'
#
loop_
_entity.id
_entity.type
_entity.pdbx_description
1 polymer ?
#
loop_
_entity_poly.entity_id
_entity_poly.type
_entity_poly.pdbx_seq_one_letter_code
_entity_poly.pdbx_strand_id
1 'polypeptide(L)' 'MYSLKYVEQLPEIYTIIKCVGSWDIEFEFIVDNFTQFHTIMRDLKNKFDIIRGYESVIISQEYGINYYNFI' A
#
# COMPACT_ATOMS: atom_id res chain seq x y z
N MET A 1 14.69 5.84 4.58
CA MET A 1 14.33 5.52 5.98
C MET A 1 13.22 6.42 6.51
N TYR A 2 13.25 7.74 6.29
CA TYR A 2 12.18 8.66 6.72
C TYR A 2 10.87 8.53 5.93
N SER A 3 10.93 8.14 4.66
CA SER A 3 9.74 7.96 3.81
C SER A 3 8.84 6.82 4.29
N LEU A 4 9.41 5.64 4.58
CA LEU A 4 8.63 4.49 5.07
C LEU A 4 7.99 4.75 6.42
N LYS A 5 8.72 5.37 7.36
CA LYS A 5 8.17 5.76 8.66
C LYS A 5 6.95 6.70 8.57
N TYR A 6 6.89 7.52 7.52
CA TYR A 6 5.72 8.36 7.29
C TYR A 6 4.52 7.54 6.79
N VAL A 7 4.77 6.62 5.85
CA VAL A 7 3.70 5.76 5.30
C VAL A 7 3.13 4.85 6.39
N GLU A 8 3.98 4.33 7.29
CA GLU A 8 3.59 3.54 8.48
C GLU A 8 2.65 4.28 9.44
N GLN A 9 2.55 5.61 9.36
CA GLN A 9 1.66 6.42 10.20
C GLN A 9 0.29 6.69 9.56
N LEU A 10 0.10 6.32 8.29
CA LEU A 10 -1.19 6.49 7.62
C LEU A 10 -2.17 5.45 8.17
N PRO A 11 -3.36 5.84 8.66
CA PRO A 11 -4.32 4.89 9.20
C PRO A 11 -4.84 3.91 8.14
N GLU A 12 -4.78 4.28 6.86
CA GLU A 12 -5.21 3.42 5.74
C GLU A 12 -4.17 2.36 5.36
N ILE A 13 -2.92 2.46 5.80
CA ILE A 13 -1.91 1.44 5.45
C ILE A 13 -2.20 0.16 6.23
N TYR A 14 -2.31 -0.95 5.51
CA TYR A 14 -2.46 -2.28 6.08
C TYR A 14 -1.13 -3.03 6.06
N THR A 15 -0.45 -3.04 4.91
CA THR A 15 0.82 -3.74 4.73
C THR A 15 1.81 -2.90 3.92
N ILE A 16 3.10 -3.01 4.25
CA ILE A 16 4.21 -2.52 3.44
C ILE A 16 5.16 -3.69 3.16
N ILE A 17 5.38 -4.00 1.89
CA ILE A 17 6.22 -5.12 1.46
C ILE A 17 7.38 -4.58 0.65
N LYS A 18 8.60 -5.05 0.93
CA LYS A 18 9.74 -4.83 0.05
C LYS A 18 9.75 -5.91 -1.03
N CYS A 19 9.73 -5.51 -2.28
CA CYS A 19 9.55 -6.42 -3.40
C CYS A 19 10.88 -6.77 -4.07
N VAL A 20 10.89 -7.90 -4.78
CA VAL A 20 11.96 -8.30 -5.70
C VAL A 20 11.32 -8.44 -7.08
N GLY A 21 11.75 -7.64 -8.04
CA GLY A 21 11.19 -7.63 -9.40
C GLY A 21 10.94 -6.22 -9.91
N SER A 22 9.81 -6.02 -10.59
CA SER A 22 9.47 -4.75 -11.26
C SER A 22 9.17 -3.58 -10.32
N TRP A 23 8.85 -3.88 -9.06
CA TRP A 23 8.57 -2.87 -8.03
C TRP A 23 9.59 -2.96 -6.89
N ASP A 24 9.95 -1.81 -6.33
CA ASP A 24 10.81 -1.75 -5.14
C ASP A 24 10.01 -2.02 -3.85
N ILE A 25 8.78 -1.52 -3.80
CA ILE A 25 7.90 -1.54 -2.62
C ILE A 25 6.45 -1.71 -3.08
N GLU A 26 5.68 -2.46 -2.30
CA GLU A 26 4.24 -2.58 -2.43
C GLU A 26 3.56 -2.06 -1.16
N PHE A 27 2.47 -1.33 -1.36
CA PHE A 27 1.62 -0.80 -0.30
C PHE A 27 0.24 -1.39 -0.46
N GLU A 28 -0.31 -1.90 0.64
CA GLU A 28 -1.68 -2.35 0.71
C GLU A 28 -2.47 -1.36 1.57
N PHE A 29 -3.51 -0.79 0.99
CA PHE A 29 -4.35 0.20 1.67
C PHE A 29 -5.78 -0.33 1.83
N ILE A 30 -6.34 -0.14 3.01
CA ILE A 30 -7.78 -0.30 3.25
C ILE A 30 -8.41 1.08 3.14
N VAL A 31 -9.28 1.26 2.15
CA VAL A 31 -9.91 2.54 1.83
C VAL A 31 -11.41 2.37 1.60
N ASP A 32 -12.17 3.42 1.88
CA ASP A 32 -13.63 3.41 1.70
C ASP A 32 -14.02 3.44 0.22
N ASN A 33 -13.19 4.06 -0.62
CA ASN A 33 -13.42 4.19 -2.05
C ASN A 33 -12.14 4.54 -2.82
N PHE A 34 -12.23 4.42 -4.15
CA PHE A 34 -11.11 4.64 -5.05
C PHE A 34 -10.60 6.10 -5.05
N THR A 35 -11.44 7.07 -4.72
CA THR A 35 -11.04 8.48 -4.62
C THR A 35 -10.11 8.73 -3.44
N GLN A 36 -10.35 8.07 -2.30
CA GLN A 36 -9.46 8.14 -1.13
C GLN A 36 -8.07 7.60 -1.48
N PHE A 37 -8.00 6.42 -2.11
CA PHE A 37 -6.75 5.84 -2.60
C PHE A 37 -5.98 6.80 -3.52
N HIS A 38 -6.65 7.39 -4.51
CA HIS A 38 -6.01 8.34 -5.42
C HIS A 38 -5.53 9.62 -4.74
N THR A 39 -6.19 10.05 -3.66
CA THR A 39 -5.77 11.20 -2.88
C THR A 39 -4.47 10.87 -2.13
N ILE A 40 -4.45 9.75 -1.40
CA ILE A 40 -3.27 9.26 -0.69
C ILE A 40 -2.07 9.11 -1.63
N MET A 41 -2.25 8.43 -2.78
CA MET A 41 -1.15 8.19 -3.72
C MET A 41 -0.62 9.47 -4.37
N ARG A 42 -1.51 10.44 -4.63
CA ARG A 42 -1.11 11.77 -5.12
C ARG A 42 -0.27 12.51 -4.08
N ASP A 43 -0.71 12.49 -2.83
CA ASP A 43 0.01 13.14 -1.73
C ASP A 43 1.38 12.50 -1.50
N LEU A 44 1.46 11.17 -1.56
CA LEU A 44 2.73 10.44 -1.49
C LEU A 44 3.67 10.83 -2.64
N LYS A 45 3.17 10.87 -3.89
CA LYS A 45 3.97 11.29 -5.05
C LYS A 45 4.43 12.73 -4.96
N ASN A 46 3.58 13.64 -4.47
CA ASN A 46 3.93 15.05 -4.28
C ASN A 46 4.95 15.24 -3.16
N LYS A 47 4.94 14.35 -2.15
CA LYS A 47 5.82 14.43 -0.99
C LYS A 47 7.18 13.77 -1.22
N PHE A 48 7.23 12.73 -2.04
CA PHE A 48 8.42 11.89 -2.19
C PHE A 48 8.82 11.75 -3.67
N ASP A 49 9.85 12.51 -4.06
CA ASP A 49 10.42 12.49 -5.42
C ASP A 49 10.97 11.11 -5.85
N ILE A 50 11.22 10.21 -4.90
CA ILE A 50 11.68 8.84 -5.20
C ILE A 50 10.60 7.99 -5.88
N ILE A 51 9.33 8.37 -5.77
CA ILE A 51 8.21 7.63 -6.38
C ILE A 51 8.07 8.03 -7.85
N ARG A 52 8.80 7.31 -8.72
CA ARG A 52 8.78 7.55 -10.18
C ARG A 52 7.45 7.14 -10.81
N GLY A 53 6.87 6.05 -10.34
CA GLY A 53 5.66 5.44 -10.88
C GLY A 53 4.99 4.57 -9.83
N TYR A 54 3.71 4.26 -10.03
CA TYR A 54 3.01 3.25 -9.27
C TYR A 54 1.98 2.58 -10.17
N GLU A 55 1.66 1.34 -9.83
CA GLU A 55 0.54 0.60 -10.39
C GLU A 55 -0.38 0.23 -9.23
N SER A 56 -1.66 -0.04 -9.53
CA SER A 56 -2.65 -0.34 -8.50
C SER A 56 -3.51 -1.52 -8.91
N VAL A 57 -3.76 -2.43 -7.98
CA VAL A 57 -4.73 -3.51 -8.10
C VAL A 57 -5.84 -3.24 -7.10
N ILE A 58 -7.10 -3.34 -7.54
CA ILE A 58 -8.26 -3.16 -6.67
C ILE A 58 -8.70 -4.55 -6.19
N ILE A 59 -8.74 -4.71 -4.87
CA ILE A 59 -9.27 -5.90 -4.23
C ILE A 59 -10.63 -5.52 -3.63
N SER A 60 -11.71 -6.00 -4.24
CA SER A 60 -13.07 -5.73 -3.75
C SER A 60 -13.57 -6.79 -2.76
N GLN A 61 -13.02 -8.01 -2.87
CA GLN A 61 -13.35 -9.15 -2.02
C GLN A 61 -12.13 -10.05 -1.94
N GLU A 62 -11.85 -10.55 -0.74
CA GLU A 62 -10.83 -11.56 -0.50
C GLU A 62 -11.47 -12.85 -0.06
N TYR A 63 -11.03 -13.95 -0.66
CA TYR A 63 -11.42 -15.29 -0.24
C TYR A 63 -10.19 -15.98 0.34
N GLY A 64 -10.12 -16.05 1.66
CA GLY A 64 -9.06 -16.75 2.36
C GLY A 64 -9.50 -18.12 2.85
N ILE A 65 -8.69 -19.16 2.59
CA ILE A 65 -8.65 -20.34 3.45
C ILE A 65 -7.56 -20.06 4.49
N ASN A 66 -7.92 -20.04 5.78
CA ASN A 66 -6.95 -19.82 6.84
C ASN A 66 -6.10 -21.10 7.00
N TYR A 67 -4.91 -21.12 6.38
CA TYR A 67 -3.99 -22.25 6.46
C TYR A 67 -3.30 -22.38 7.82
N TYR A 68 -3.45 -21.39 8.70
CA TYR A 68 -2.81 -21.34 10.03
C TYR A 68 -3.85 -21.44 11.16
N ASN A 69 -4.59 -22.54 11.24
CA ASN A 69 -5.36 -22.91 12.45
C ASN A 69 -4.47 -23.69 13.43
N PHE A 70 -3.37 -23.10 13.89
CA PHE A 70 -2.53 -23.66 14.97
C PHE A 70 -2.02 -22.57 15.91
N ILE A 71 -2.93 -21.89 16.62
CA ILE A 71 -2.74 -21.46 18.02
C ILE A 71 -4.11 -21.49 18.71
#